data_AF-A0A2E6MRB7-F1
#
_entry.id   AF-A0A2E6MRB7-F1
#
_cell.length_a   1.000
_cell.length_b   1.000
_cell.length_c   1.000
_cell.angle_alpha   90.00
_cell.angle_beta   90.00
_cell.angle_gamma   90.00
#
_symmetry.space_group_name_H-M   'P 1'
#
loop_
_entity.id
_entity.type
_entity.pdbx_description
1 polymer ?
#
loop_
_entity_poly.entity_id
_entity_poly.type
_entity_poly.pdbx_seq_one_letter_code
_entity_poly.pdbx_strand_id
1 'polypeptide(L)' 'MSYTIDWSVKKVKNQIDKLMRVATDPKLDGFNTWGAKQDLYEILWYAEDRLDECSTYSDEDEFTKKRSQHKMLKALGKK' A
#
# COMPACT_ATOMS: atom_id res chain seq x y z
N MET A 1 -8.97 -28.36 11.48
CA MET A 1 -8.02 -27.29 11.84
C MET A 1 -8.67 -25.98 11.42
N SER A 2 -9.18 -25.18 12.38
CA SER A 2 -9.87 -23.93 12.04
C SER A 2 -8.82 -22.85 11.79
N TYR A 3 -8.83 -22.24 10.61
CA TYR A 3 -7.91 -21.15 10.28
C TYR A 3 -8.55 -19.84 10.76
N THR A 4 -8.12 -19.35 11.93
CA THR A 4 -8.56 -18.02 12.40
C THR A 4 -7.72 -16.97 11.70
N ILE A 5 -8.39 -16.11 10.92
CA ILE A 5 -7.78 -14.94 10.29
C ILE A 5 -7.53 -13.90 11.40
N ASP A 6 -6.27 -13.70 11.79
CA ASP A 6 -5.89 -12.72 12.83
C ASP A 6 -5.42 -11.37 12.24
N TRP A 7 -5.41 -11.23 10.91
CA TRP A 7 -5.01 -9.98 10.27
C TRP A 7 -6.20 -9.11 9.84
N SER A 8 -6.00 -7.79 9.85
CA SER A 8 -6.99 -6.81 9.42
C SER A 8 -6.40 -5.82 8.43
N VAL A 9 -6.86 -5.88 7.17
CA VAL A 9 -6.47 -4.94 6.11
C VAL A 9 -6.72 -3.48 6.53
N LYS A 10 -7.79 -3.22 7.28
CA LYS A 10 -8.09 -1.88 7.81
C LYS A 10 -7.01 -1.39 8.76
N LYS A 11 -6.52 -2.25 9.66
CA LYS A 11 -5.43 -1.89 10.60
C LYS A 11 -4.16 -1.55 9.83
N VAL A 12 -3.78 -2.35 8.84
CA VAL A 12 -2.58 -2.12 8.01
C VAL A 12 -2.69 -0.81 7.26
N LYS A 13 -3.82 -0.56 6.57
CA LYS A 13 -4.07 0.71 5.85
C LYS A 13 -3.97 1.92 6.78
N ASN A 14 -4.54 1.84 7.97
CA ASN A 14 -4.46 2.93 8.95
C ASN A 14 -3.02 3.23 9.39
N GLN A 15 -2.12 2.25 9.43
CA GLN A 15 -0.71 2.52 9.74
C GLN A 15 0.01 3.17 8.57
N ILE A 16 -0.24 2.69 7.34
CA ILE A 16 0.29 3.31 6.12
C ILE A 16 -0.17 4.77 5.99
N ASP A 17 -1.43 5.06 6.30
CA ASP A 17 -1.95 6.43 6.25
C ASP A 17 -1.26 7.36 7.27
N LYS A 18 -0.85 6.85 8.44
CA LYS A 18 -0.07 7.63 9.41
C LYS A 18 1.33 7.94 8.88
N LEU A 19 2.01 6.96 8.28
CA LEU A 19 3.32 7.17 7.67
C LEU A 19 3.25 8.21 6.54
N MET A 20 2.22 8.13 5.70
CA MET A 20 1.98 9.12 4.64
C MET A 20 1.78 10.53 5.22
N ARG A 21 1.00 10.68 6.29
CA ARG A 21 0.81 11.97 6.96
C ARG A 21 2.12 12.53 7.48
N VAL A 22 2.96 11.71 8.12
CA VAL A 22 4.28 12.12 8.58
C VAL A 22 5.18 12.51 7.41
N ALA A 23 5.23 11.70 6.35
CA ALA A 23 6.05 11.95 5.16
C ALA A 23 5.64 13.20 4.37
N THR A 24 4.41 13.69 4.54
CA THR A 24 3.87 14.86 3.83
C THR A 24 3.66 16.07 4.74
N ASP A 25 3.97 15.97 6.03
CA ASP A 25 3.76 17.07 6.98
C ASP A 25 4.82 18.17 6.77
N PRO A 26 4.42 19.39 6.35
CA PRO A 26 5.36 20.49 6.14
C PRO A 26 5.96 21.05 7.44
N LYS A 27 5.44 20.64 8.61
CA LYS A 27 5.92 21.08 9.93
C LYS A 27 7.02 20.20 10.48
N LEU A 28 7.24 19.02 9.89
CA LEU A 28 8.29 18.09 10.30
C LEU A 28 9.57 18.35 9.51
N ASP A 29 10.71 17.94 10.08
CA ASP A 29 11.99 18.08 9.40
C ASP A 29 12.17 17.09 8.23
N GLY A 30 13.17 17.39 7.39
CA GLY A 30 13.51 16.54 6.25
C GLY A 30 13.94 15.12 6.64
N PHE A 31 14.41 14.91 7.88
CA PHE A 31 14.88 13.62 8.35
C PHE A 31 13.70 12.69 8.69
N ASN A 32 12.74 13.17 9.47
CA ASN A 32 11.54 12.43 9.85
C ASN A 32 10.62 12.19 8.65
N THR A 33 10.47 13.19 7.77
CA THR A 33 9.67 13.05 6.54
C THR A 33 10.30 12.05 5.57
N TRP A 34 11.63 12.07 5.42
CA TRP A 34 12.35 11.09 4.61
C TRP A 34 12.32 9.69 5.20
N GLY A 35 12.57 9.54 6.51
CA GLY A 35 12.49 8.25 7.20
C GLY A 35 11.13 7.58 7.05
N ALA A 36 10.05 8.33 7.28
CA ALA A 36 8.69 7.81 7.07
C ALA A 36 8.41 7.41 5.61
N LYS A 37 9.06 8.05 4.64
CA LYS A 37 8.99 7.67 3.22
C LYS A 37 9.79 6.39 2.93
N GLN A 38 10.94 6.19 3.58
CA GLN A 38 11.70 4.95 3.48
C GLN A 38 10.90 3.78 4.04
N ASP A 39 10.26 3.94 5.21
CA ASP A 39 9.39 2.92 5.80
C ASP A 39 8.25 2.51 4.85
N LEU A 40 7.67 3.48 4.12
CA LEU A 40 6.65 3.19 3.10
C LEU A 40 7.19 2.33 1.95
N TYR A 41 8.44 2.53 1.53
CA TYR A 41 9.07 1.70 0.51
C TYR A 41 9.34 0.29 1.03
N GLU A 42 9.86 0.15 2.26
CA GLU A 42 10.09 -1.16 2.86
C GLU A 42 8.81 -1.99 2.95
N ILE A 43 7.69 -1.37 3.36
CA ILE A 43 6.37 -2.02 3.40
C ILE A 43 5.91 -2.43 1.99
N LEU A 44 6.13 -1.59 0.99
CA LEU A 44 5.76 -1.87 -0.40
C LEU A 44 6.52 -3.10 -0.91
N TRP A 45 7.85 -3.07 -0.81
CA TRP A 45 8.70 -4.15 -1.33
C TRP A 45 8.45 -5.46 -0.58
N TYR A 46 8.31 -5.41 0.74
CA TYR A 46 7.94 -6.59 1.51
C TYR A 46 6.62 -7.19 1.05
N ALA A 47 5.61 -6.36 0.74
CA ALA A 47 4.35 -6.86 0.22
C ALA A 47 4.48 -7.45 -1.19
N GLU A 48 5.31 -6.86 -2.05
CA GLU A 48 5.62 -7.36 -3.40
C GLU A 48 6.32 -8.72 -3.33
N ASP A 49 7.38 -8.84 -2.52
CA ASP A 49 8.12 -10.10 -2.34
C ASP A 49 7.20 -11.26 -1.87
N ARG A 50 6.26 -10.97 -0.97
CA ARG A 50 5.28 -11.98 -0.49
C ARG A 50 4.21 -12.32 -1.51
N LEU A 51 3.88 -11.40 -2.41
CA LEU A 51 2.99 -11.69 -3.53
C LEU A 51 3.67 -12.59 -4.56
N ASP A 52 4.97 -12.41 -4.80
CA ASP A 52 5.74 -13.26 -5.70
C ASP A 52 5.86 -14.71 -5.21
N GLU A 53 5.79 -14.93 -3.89
CA GLU A 53 5.70 -16.28 -3.29
C GLU A 53 4.30 -16.92 -3.45
N CYS A 54 3.27 -16.14 -3.81
CA CYS A 54 1.90 -16.65 -3.94
C CYS A 54 1.67 -17.30 -5.31
N SER A 55 0.81 -18.33 -5.35
CA SER A 55 0.38 -18.94 -6.61
C SER A 55 -0.43 -17.96 -7.45
N THR A 56 -0.37 -18.11 -8.77
CA THR A 56 -1.23 -17.37 -9.70
C THR A 56 -2.67 -17.86 -9.65
N TYR A 57 -3.62 -16.94 -9.67
CA TYR A 57 -5.06 -17.26 -9.72
C TYR A 57 -5.68 -16.86 -11.07
N SER A 58 -6.66 -17.64 -11.55
CA SER A 58 -7.31 -17.42 -12.85
C SER A 58 -7.90 -16.02 -13.03
N ASP A 59 -8.37 -15.39 -11.95
CA ASP A 59 -9.01 -14.07 -11.97
C ASP A 59 -8.09 -12.93 -11.48
N GLU A 60 -6.80 -13.22 -11.27
CA GLU A 60 -5.83 -12.27 -10.72
C GLU A 60 -5.58 -11.09 -11.65
N ASP A 61 -5.53 -11.33 -12.95
CA ASP A 61 -5.39 -10.29 -13.98
C ASP A 61 -6.57 -9.30 -13.97
N GLU A 62 -7.79 -9.77 -13.72
CA GLU A 62 -8.95 -8.88 -13.62
C GLU A 62 -8.90 -8.04 -12.33
N PHE A 63 -8.45 -8.66 -11.24
CA PHE A 63 -8.30 -7.98 -9.95
C PHE A 63 -7.22 -6.89 -9.98
N THR A 64 -6.06 -7.17 -10.59
CA THR A 64 -4.95 -6.21 -10.71
C THR A 64 -5.27 -5.08 -11.68
N LYS A 65 -6.00 -5.34 -12.78
CA LYS A 65 -6.48 -4.32 -13.74
C LYS A 65 -7.42 -3.29 -13.11
N LYS A 66 -8.24 -3.66 -12.12
CA LYS A 66 -9.10 -2.70 -11.39
C LYS A 66 -8.27 -1.60 -10.71
N ARG A 67 -7.05 -1.92 -10.24
CA ARG A 67 -6.13 -0.95 -9.63
C ARG A 67 -5.59 0.06 -10.66
N SER A 68 -5.21 -0.39 -11.86
CA SER A 68 -4.68 0.49 -12.91
C SER A 68 -5.75 1.44 -13.43
N GLN A 69 -6.97 0.94 -13.68
CA GLN A 69 -8.12 1.74 -14.09
C GLN A 69 -8.49 2.79 -13.04
N HIS A 70 -8.51 2.43 -11.75
CA HIS A 70 -8.82 3.37 -10.68
C HIS A 70 -7.77 4.50 -10.55
N LYS A 71 -6.48 4.19 -10.73
CA LYS A 71 -5.41 5.21 -10.77
C LYS A 71 -5.57 6.14 -11.97
N MET A 72 -5.89 5.59 -13.15
CA MET A 72 -6.11 6.37 -14.37
C MET A 72 -7.31 7.31 -14.23
N LEU A 73 -8.45 6.82 -13.73
CA LEU A 73 -9.65 7.65 -13.48
C LEU A 73 -9.37 8.78 -12.48
N LYS A 74 -8.62 8.48 -11.41
CA LYS A 74 -8.22 9.50 -10.41
C LYS A 74 -7.28 10.56 -10.98
N ALA A 75 -6.42 10.18 -11.93
CA ALA A 75 -5.57 11.13 -12.64
C ALA A 75 -6.36 12.01 -13.62
N LEU A 76 -7.35 11.45 -14.30
CA LEU A 76 -8.20 12.14 -15.28
C LEU A 76 -9.23 13.08 -14.63
N GLY A 77 -9.77 12.72 -13.47
CA GLY A 77 -10.71 13.55 -12.70
C GLY A 77 -10.06 14.69 -11.90
N LYS A 78 -8.74 14.82 -11.95
CA LYS A 78 -7.98 15.94 -11.32
C LYS A 78 -7.84 17.15 -12.26
N LYS A 79 -8.77 17.34 -13.20
CA LYS A 79 -8.75 18.44 -14.17
C LYS A 79 -9.70 19.56 -13.77
#